data_AF-A0A673B714-F1
#
_entry.id   AF-A0A673B714-F1
#
_cell.length_a   1.000
_cell.length_b   1.000
_cell.length_c   1.000
_cell.angle_alpha   90.00
_cell.angle_beta   90.00
_cell.angle_gamma   90.00
#
_symmetry.space_group_name_H-M   'P 1'
#
loop_
_entity.id
_entity.type
_entity.pdbx_description
1 polymer ?
#
loop_
_entity_poly.entity_id
_entity_poly.type
_entity_poly.pdbx_seq_one_letter_code
_entity_poly.pdbx_strand_id
1 'polypeptide(L)'
;MDFVLVLYQPTQWTLIHQLSAPLKYSIPHAVVSFGPAGQLVRVTPGSSTQKNISQLEIHSMEVILSETQEQQDMRNFPGPLTREGLHKVDAIEFAHQRAGACMRDETLHDKISASLLWKLLILLCRQNGQIVGSDIAELLVQGSRSDGSWESEAPTLIDFSEGATAEAPPCQGDDLLTGSSSSGSEAAQKALQSYTQLLLAGRKKEALEAAMSSGLWGHALFLASKMDNRSYTTVGSFGRFTGQLTVNDPLQTLFQLLSGRVPTAATCCGNDKWGDWRPHLAVMLSNETGDAAVQQKAIVTMGDTLASRGLLHAAHVCYLTAGVPFGPFTQKAERLVLLGSSHR
;
A
#
# COMPACT_ATOMS: atom_id res chain seq x y z
N MET A 1 49.26 6.78 3.12
CA MET A 1 49.84 5.45 3.43
C MET A 1 49.89 4.71 2.12
N ASP A 2 51.02 4.84 1.43
CA ASP A 2 51.24 4.28 0.10
C ASP A 2 51.57 2.80 0.24
N PHE A 3 50.66 1.95 -0.22
CA PHE A 3 50.97 0.54 -0.39
C PHE A 3 51.74 0.38 -1.70
N VAL A 4 53.07 0.40 -1.60
CA VAL A 4 53.95 -0.06 -2.66
C VAL A 4 53.76 -1.57 -2.80
N LEU A 5 52.99 -1.99 -3.80
CA LEU A 5 52.99 -3.38 -4.25
C LEU A 5 54.33 -3.63 -4.96
N VAL A 6 55.30 -4.12 -4.18
CA VAL A 6 56.58 -4.61 -4.68
C VAL A 6 56.30 -5.89 -5.46
N LEU A 7 56.08 -5.77 -6.77
CA LEU A 7 56.20 -6.90 -7.68
C LEU A 7 57.68 -7.20 -7.82
N TYR A 8 58.13 -8.22 -7.08
CA TYR A 8 59.48 -8.78 -7.15
C TYR A 8 59.79 -9.13 -8.61
N GLN A 9 60.71 -8.40 -9.24
CA GLN A 9 61.37 -8.86 -10.46
C GLN A 9 62.56 -9.72 -10.03
N PRO A 10 62.60 -11.03 -10.34
CA PRO A 10 63.84 -11.76 -10.29
C PRO A 10 64.57 -11.51 -11.61
N THR A 11 65.42 -10.49 -11.64
CA THR A 11 66.61 -10.56 -12.47
C THR A 11 67.50 -11.65 -11.87
N GLN A 12 67.94 -12.56 -12.74
CA GLN A 12 68.86 -13.67 -12.47
C GLN A 12 68.21 -14.94 -11.90
N TRP A 13 68.11 -15.92 -12.79
CA TRP A 13 68.00 -17.33 -12.46
C TRP A 13 69.17 -17.75 -11.58
N THR A 14 68.99 -17.80 -10.25
CA THR A 14 69.64 -18.75 -9.32
C THR A 14 69.34 -18.34 -7.87
N LEU A 15 68.29 -18.92 -7.29
CA LEU A 15 68.25 -19.52 -5.94
C LEU A 15 66.78 -19.72 -5.55
N ILE A 16 66.39 -20.98 -5.54
CA ILE A 16 65.08 -21.46 -5.13
C ILE A 16 64.91 -21.15 -3.64
N HIS A 17 64.18 -20.08 -3.31
CA HIS A 17 63.51 -20.03 -2.01
C HIS A 17 62.33 -21.02 -2.08
N GLN A 18 62.43 -22.10 -1.32
CA GLN A 18 61.34 -23.06 -1.15
C GLN A 18 60.08 -22.32 -0.67
N LEU A 19 59.10 -22.18 -1.56
CA LEU A 19 57.75 -21.75 -1.22
C LEU A 19 57.08 -22.86 -0.41
N SER A 20 56.96 -22.65 0.90
CA SER A 20 56.45 -23.66 1.85
C SER A 20 54.92 -23.85 1.83
N ALA A 21 54.20 -23.27 0.87
CA ALA A 21 52.75 -23.40 0.74
C ALA A 21 52.32 -23.63 -0.72
N PRO A 22 51.38 -24.55 -0.99
CA PRO A 22 50.88 -24.79 -2.33
C PRO A 22 50.15 -23.57 -2.88
N LEU A 23 50.40 -23.23 -4.15
CA LEU A 23 49.72 -22.14 -4.85
C LEU A 23 48.23 -22.49 -5.03
N LYS A 24 47.33 -21.53 -4.74
CA LYS A 24 45.89 -21.67 -5.01
C LYS A 24 45.59 -21.76 -6.51
N TYR A 25 46.41 -21.09 -7.33
CA TYR A 25 46.32 -21.11 -8.80
C TYR A 25 47.73 -21.19 -9.40
N SER A 26 47.91 -22.08 -10.38
CA SER A 26 49.20 -22.33 -11.04
C SER A 26 49.38 -21.55 -12.34
N ILE A 27 48.37 -20.79 -12.76
CA ILE A 27 48.32 -20.07 -14.04
C ILE A 27 48.26 -18.56 -13.74
N PRO A 28 49.04 -17.71 -14.44
CA PRO A 28 48.89 -16.26 -14.36
C PRO A 28 47.46 -15.84 -14.71
N HIS A 29 46.83 -15.05 -13.85
CA HIS A 29 45.45 -14.60 -14.02
C HIS A 29 45.36 -13.09 -13.82
N ALA A 30 44.34 -12.48 -14.41
CA ALA A 30 44.08 -11.07 -14.22
C ALA A 30 43.68 -10.81 -12.77
N VAL A 31 44.20 -9.72 -12.20
CA VAL A 31 43.79 -9.22 -10.89
C VAL A 31 43.02 -7.94 -11.10
N VAL A 32 41.86 -7.82 -10.45
CA VAL A 32 41.02 -6.62 -10.49
C VAL A 32 40.79 -6.16 -9.06
N SER A 33 40.93 -4.86 -8.81
CA SER A 33 40.68 -4.24 -7.52
C SER A 33 39.95 -2.92 -7.70
N PHE A 34 39.03 -2.61 -6.79
CA PHE A 34 38.42 -1.29 -6.70
C PHE A 34 39.37 -0.36 -5.94
N GLY A 35 39.64 0.78 -6.54
CA GLY A 35 40.40 1.89 -5.97
C GLY A 35 39.50 2.97 -5.39
N PRO A 36 40.08 3.95 -4.69
CA PRO A 36 39.33 5.11 -4.21
C PRO A 36 38.73 5.91 -5.37
N ALA A 37 37.71 6.71 -5.08
CA ALA A 37 37.05 7.60 -6.05
C ALA A 37 36.49 6.89 -7.30
N GLY A 38 36.06 5.63 -7.17
CA GLY A 38 35.42 4.89 -8.27
C GLY A 38 36.39 4.44 -9.37
N GLN A 39 37.66 4.22 -9.04
CA GLN A 39 38.62 3.65 -9.99
C GLN A 39 38.59 2.12 -9.97
N LEU A 40 38.80 1.49 -11.13
CA LEU A 40 38.99 0.05 -11.27
C LEU A 40 40.39 -0.20 -11.80
N VAL A 41 41.20 -0.88 -10.99
CA VAL A 41 42.56 -1.26 -11.36
C VAL A 41 42.54 -2.69 -11.85
N ARG A 42 43.00 -2.91 -13.09
CA ARG A 42 43.13 -4.23 -13.70
C ARG A 42 44.59 -4.48 -14.06
N VAL A 43 45.12 -5.61 -13.60
CA VAL A 43 46.45 -6.10 -13.99
C VAL A 43 46.26 -7.37 -14.81
N THR A 44 46.61 -7.33 -16.08
CA THR A 44 46.59 -8.50 -16.96
C THR A 44 48.00 -9.09 -17.07
N PRO A 45 48.15 -10.42 -16.90
CA PRO A 45 49.44 -11.07 -17.11
C PRO A 45 49.85 -10.92 -18.57
N GLY A 46 51.13 -10.61 -18.80
CA GLY A 46 51.67 -10.43 -20.14
C GLY A 46 51.60 -11.73 -20.95
N SER A 47 50.95 -11.69 -22.10
CA SER A 47 50.96 -12.79 -23.07
C SER A 47 52.15 -12.63 -24.01
N SER A 48 53.21 -13.44 -23.80
CA SER A 48 54.23 -13.89 -24.77
C SER A 48 55.71 -13.59 -24.44
N THR A 49 56.53 -14.44 -25.05
CA THR A 49 57.92 -14.86 -24.80
C THR A 49 59.03 -13.80 -24.96
N GLN A 50 58.72 -12.54 -25.23
CA GLN A 50 59.76 -11.51 -25.50
C GLN A 50 59.78 -10.33 -24.52
N LYS A 51 58.68 -10.03 -23.83
CA LYS A 51 58.65 -9.00 -22.77
C LYS A 51 57.64 -9.41 -21.70
N ASN A 52 58.15 -9.83 -20.55
CA ASN A 52 57.37 -10.27 -19.38
C ASN A 52 56.78 -9.06 -18.62
N ILE A 53 56.12 -8.15 -19.33
CA ILE A 53 55.56 -6.92 -18.75
C ILE A 53 54.07 -7.17 -18.52
N SER A 54 53.64 -7.06 -17.27
CA SER A 54 52.20 -7.06 -16.94
C SER A 54 51.62 -5.69 -17.27
N GLN A 55 50.47 -5.67 -17.93
CA GLN A 55 49.79 -4.42 -18.28
C GLN A 55 48.93 -3.98 -17.10
N LEU A 56 49.18 -2.78 -16.60
CA LEU A 56 48.37 -2.11 -15.59
C LEU A 56 47.41 -1.16 -16.30
N GLU A 57 46.10 -1.39 -16.14
CA GLU A 57 45.05 -0.52 -16.63
C GLU A 57 44.31 0.09 -15.45
N ILE A 58 44.03 1.39 -15.53
CA ILE A 58 43.20 2.11 -14.55
C ILE A 58 42.00 2.65 -15.32
N HIS A 59 40.82 2.16 -14.96
CA HIS A 59 39.56 2.55 -15.57
C HIS A 59 38.72 3.37 -14.61
N SER A 60 37.95 4.33 -15.12
CA SER A 60 36.94 5.03 -14.33
C SER A 60 35.64 4.23 -14.35
N MET A 61 35.12 3.87 -13.17
CA MET A 61 33.82 3.20 -13.07
C MET A 61 32.69 4.08 -13.60
N GLU A 62 32.78 5.41 -13.48
CA GLU A 62 31.77 6.30 -14.06
C GLU A 62 31.68 6.17 -15.58
N VAL A 63 32.83 5.99 -16.25
CA VAL A 63 32.87 5.79 -17.71
C VAL A 63 32.39 4.39 -18.07
N ILE A 64 32.80 3.37 -17.32
CA ILE A 64 32.34 1.99 -17.56
C ILE A 64 30.81 1.88 -17.39
N LEU A 65 30.26 2.56 -16.39
CA LEU A 65 28.84 2.50 -16.05
C LEU A 65 28.00 3.59 -16.74
N SER A 66 28.59 4.47 -17.56
CA SER A 66 27.90 5.67 -18.06
C SER A 66 26.64 5.38 -18.88
N GLU A 67 26.59 4.21 -19.52
CA GLU A 67 25.47 3.77 -20.36
C GLU A 67 24.45 2.90 -19.61
N THR A 68 24.68 2.62 -18.31
CA THR A 68 23.75 1.82 -17.51
C THR A 68 22.52 2.64 -17.09
N GLN A 69 21.36 1.99 -17.04
CA GLN A 69 20.11 2.65 -16.63
C GLN A 69 20.18 3.13 -15.19
N GLU A 70 20.85 2.37 -14.32
CA GLU A 70 21.02 2.69 -12.91
C GLU A 70 21.84 3.98 -12.73
N GLN A 71 22.91 4.15 -13.50
CA GLN A 71 23.72 5.36 -13.49
C GLN A 71 22.94 6.57 -14.00
N GLN A 72 22.12 6.39 -15.04
CA GLN A 72 21.25 7.45 -15.55
C GLN A 72 20.18 7.84 -14.51
N ASP A 73 19.57 6.86 -13.83
CA ASP A 73 18.61 7.09 -12.76
C ASP A 73 19.24 7.84 -11.58
N MET A 74 20.47 7.49 -11.19
CA MET A 74 21.23 8.21 -10.16
C MET A 74 21.54 9.67 -10.56
N ARG A 75 21.88 9.92 -11.84
CA ARG A 75 22.13 11.28 -12.36
C ARG A 75 20.86 12.12 -12.42
N ASN A 76 19.72 11.49 -12.74
CA ASN A 76 18.42 12.13 -12.81
C ASN A 76 17.84 12.43 -11.42
N PHE A 77 18.31 11.75 -10.36
CA PHE A 77 17.86 12.01 -9.00
C PHE A 77 18.26 13.42 -8.55
N PRO A 78 17.37 14.21 -7.93
CA PRO A 78 17.59 15.62 -7.62
C PRO A 78 18.53 15.86 -6.40
N GLY A 79 19.67 15.16 -6.37
CA GLY A 79 20.71 15.27 -5.36
C GLY A 79 20.23 14.94 -3.94
N PRO A 80 21.07 15.16 -2.90
CA PRO A 80 20.63 15.05 -1.52
C PRO A 80 19.44 15.98 -1.29
N LEU A 81 18.29 15.44 -0.89
CA LEU A 81 17.05 16.20 -0.74
C LEU A 81 17.14 17.31 0.34
N THR A 82 18.19 17.29 1.15
CA THR A 82 18.48 18.27 2.21
C THR A 82 19.45 19.37 1.78
N ARG A 83 19.90 19.40 0.51
CA ARG A 83 20.86 20.42 0.04
C ARG A 83 20.23 21.81 0.02
N GLU A 84 20.99 22.83 0.38
CA GLU A 84 20.52 24.23 0.56
C GLU A 84 20.04 24.94 -0.73
N GLY A 85 20.01 24.28 -1.89
CA GLY A 85 19.54 24.84 -3.16
C GLY A 85 18.46 24.03 -3.87
N LEU A 86 17.93 22.96 -3.26
CA LEU A 86 16.84 22.20 -3.86
C LEU A 86 15.49 22.81 -3.48
N HIS A 87 14.71 23.24 -4.47
CA HIS A 87 13.35 23.67 -4.19
C HIS A 87 12.42 22.45 -4.06
N LYS A 88 11.46 22.56 -3.14
CA LYS A 88 10.40 21.55 -2.96
C LYS A 88 9.67 21.22 -4.27
N VAL A 89 9.52 22.20 -5.16
CA VAL A 89 8.87 22.05 -6.46
C VAL A 89 9.64 21.05 -7.33
N ASP A 90 10.97 21.12 -7.36
CA ASP A 90 11.82 20.22 -8.17
C ASP A 90 11.69 18.76 -7.72
N ALA A 91 11.64 18.54 -6.40
CA ALA A 91 11.43 17.19 -5.84
C ALA A 91 10.03 16.64 -6.17
N ILE A 92 9.01 17.50 -6.14
CA ILE A 92 7.63 17.14 -6.54
C ILE A 92 7.57 16.84 -8.03
N GLU A 93 8.24 17.63 -8.87
CA GLU A 93 8.28 17.41 -10.32
C GLU A 93 8.99 16.09 -10.66
N PHE A 94 10.13 15.81 -10.01
CA PHE A 94 10.80 14.52 -10.12
C PHE A 94 9.87 13.36 -9.74
N ALA A 95 9.14 13.47 -8.62
CA ALA A 95 8.19 12.44 -8.20
C ALA A 95 7.05 12.25 -9.21
N HIS A 96 6.56 13.33 -9.85
CA HIS A 96 5.57 13.24 -10.95
C HIS A 96 6.13 12.48 -12.16
N GLN A 97 7.36 12.80 -12.56
CA GLN A 97 8.03 12.11 -13.66
C GLN A 97 8.18 10.61 -13.38
N ARG A 98 8.55 10.24 -12.13
CA ARG A 98 8.64 8.83 -11.71
C ARG A 98 7.27 8.15 -11.65
N ALA A 99 6.23 8.82 -11.15
CA ALA A 99 4.85 8.28 -11.16
C ALA A 99 4.38 7.95 -12.58
N GLY A 100 4.70 8.82 -13.56
CA GLY A 100 4.41 8.59 -14.98
C GLY A 100 5.28 7.49 -15.60
N ALA A 101 6.55 7.39 -15.20
CA ALA A 101 7.45 6.34 -15.65
C ALA A 101 6.97 4.94 -15.23
N CYS A 102 6.45 4.78 -14.01
CA CYS A 102 5.87 3.52 -13.53
C CYS A 102 4.72 3.02 -14.43
N MET A 103 3.92 3.93 -15.00
CA MET A 103 2.83 3.56 -15.90
C MET A 103 3.31 3.11 -17.28
N ARG A 104 4.49 3.57 -17.71
CA ARG A 104 5.11 3.22 -19.00
C ARG A 104 6.00 1.97 -18.92
N ASP A 105 6.35 1.53 -17.71
CA ASP A 105 7.20 0.37 -17.50
C ASP A 105 6.38 -0.92 -17.65
N GLU A 106 6.66 -1.68 -18.71
CA GLU A 106 6.00 -2.96 -19.00
C GLU A 106 6.48 -4.12 -18.11
N THR A 107 7.62 -3.98 -17.45
CA THR A 107 8.18 -5.04 -16.59
C THR A 107 7.52 -5.09 -15.22
N LEU A 108 6.84 -4.00 -14.84
CA LEU A 108 6.32 -3.79 -13.50
C LEU A 108 4.93 -4.42 -13.37
N HIS A 109 4.81 -5.43 -12.50
CA HIS A 109 3.57 -6.20 -12.33
C HIS A 109 2.40 -5.35 -11.85
N ASP A 110 2.63 -4.46 -10.88
CA ASP A 110 1.62 -3.58 -10.29
C ASP A 110 1.95 -2.10 -10.55
N LYS A 111 1.78 -1.68 -11.81
CA LYS A 111 2.04 -0.30 -12.27
C LYS A 111 1.21 0.73 -11.53
N ILE A 112 -0.06 0.39 -11.25
CA ILE A 112 -1.02 1.29 -10.60
C ILE A 112 -0.58 1.58 -9.18
N SER A 113 -0.26 0.56 -8.37
CA SER A 113 0.20 0.80 -7.00
C SER A 113 1.59 1.45 -6.95
N ALA A 114 2.47 1.16 -7.91
CA ALA A 114 3.76 1.84 -8.01
C ALA A 114 3.61 3.33 -8.31
N SER A 115 2.75 3.68 -9.26
CA SER A 115 2.41 5.08 -9.55
C SER A 115 1.75 5.75 -8.34
N LEU A 116 0.81 5.05 -7.68
CA LEU A 116 0.13 5.52 -6.48
C LEU A 116 1.10 5.82 -5.33
N LEU A 117 2.14 4.99 -5.14
CA LEU A 117 3.17 5.22 -4.13
C LEU A 117 3.87 6.58 -4.37
N TRP A 118 4.23 6.90 -5.61
CA TRP A 118 4.79 8.21 -5.96
C TRP A 118 3.78 9.35 -5.77
N LYS A 119 2.51 9.15 -6.13
CA LYS A 119 1.46 10.14 -5.90
C LYS A 119 1.24 10.42 -4.41
N LEU A 120 1.37 9.40 -3.56
CA LEU A 120 1.32 9.56 -2.10
C LEU A 120 2.50 10.39 -1.60
N LEU A 121 3.72 10.17 -2.12
CA LEU A 121 4.89 11.00 -1.80
C LEU A 121 4.69 12.46 -2.24
N ILE A 122 4.11 12.68 -3.42
CA ILE A 122 3.75 14.03 -3.90
C ILE A 122 2.79 14.71 -2.92
N LEU A 123 1.75 14.00 -2.46
CA LEU A 123 0.78 14.52 -1.49
C LEU A 123 1.46 14.89 -0.17
N LEU A 124 2.32 13.99 0.36
CA LEU A 124 3.13 14.22 1.57
C LEU A 124 4.02 15.44 1.44
N CYS A 125 4.72 15.57 0.31
CA CYS A 125 5.53 16.75 0.04
C CYS A 125 4.66 17.99 0.03
N ARG A 126 3.58 18.03 -0.77
CA ARG A 126 2.68 19.20 -0.91
C ARG A 126 2.18 19.69 0.44
N GLN A 127 1.72 18.79 1.29
CA GLN A 127 1.14 19.11 2.59
C GLN A 127 2.15 19.11 3.75
N ASN A 128 3.47 19.09 3.48
CA ASN A 128 4.53 19.07 4.50
C ASN A 128 4.36 17.96 5.55
N GLY A 129 3.84 16.79 5.12
CA GLY A 129 3.56 15.64 5.98
C GLY A 129 2.29 15.75 6.83
N GLN A 130 1.53 16.84 6.78
CA GLN A 130 0.26 17.01 7.48
C GLN A 130 -0.90 16.57 6.60
N ILE A 131 -1.14 15.27 6.48
CA ILE A 131 -2.23 14.72 5.67
C ILE A 131 -3.35 14.14 6.54
N VAL A 132 -4.60 14.44 6.19
CA VAL A 132 -5.79 13.81 6.77
C VAL A 132 -6.14 12.55 5.98
N GLY A 133 -6.64 11.51 6.66
CA GLY A 133 -6.97 10.25 6.02
C GLY A 133 -7.97 10.37 4.85
N SER A 134 -8.81 11.41 4.84
CA SER A 134 -9.70 11.77 3.71
C SER A 134 -8.94 12.06 2.41
N ASP A 135 -7.84 12.80 2.47
CA ASP A 135 -7.07 13.21 1.28
C ASP A 135 -6.40 11.99 0.64
N ILE A 136 -5.94 11.07 1.48
CA ILE A 136 -5.35 9.80 1.04
C ILE A 136 -6.44 8.89 0.46
N ALA A 137 -7.61 8.84 1.10
CA ALA A 137 -8.76 8.08 0.60
C ALA A 137 -9.19 8.57 -0.79
N GLU A 138 -9.21 9.88 -1.01
CA GLU A 138 -9.50 10.48 -2.30
C GLU A 138 -8.48 10.04 -3.35
N LEU A 139 -7.18 10.13 -3.03
CA LEU A 139 -6.10 9.69 -3.92
C LEU A 139 -6.22 8.19 -4.31
N LEU A 140 -6.60 7.35 -3.36
CA LEU A 140 -6.80 5.90 -3.56
C LEU A 140 -7.94 5.61 -4.54
N VAL A 141 -9.03 6.38 -4.46
CA VAL A 141 -10.25 6.17 -5.25
C VAL A 141 -10.16 6.83 -6.63
N GLN A 142 -9.49 7.98 -6.76
CA GLN A 142 -9.29 8.68 -8.05
C GLN A 142 -8.66 7.77 -9.12
N GLY A 143 -7.67 6.94 -8.74
CA GLY A 143 -7.02 5.99 -9.67
C GLY A 143 -7.87 4.79 -10.08
N SER A 144 -9.12 4.69 -9.62
CA SER A 144 -10.06 3.62 -9.98
C SER A 144 -11.03 4.04 -11.10
N ARG A 145 -11.09 5.34 -11.42
CA ARG A 145 -11.84 5.87 -12.58
C ARG A 145 -10.89 5.84 -13.77
N SER A 146 -11.26 5.09 -14.81
CA SER A 146 -10.44 4.73 -15.97
C SER A 146 -10.17 5.88 -16.96
N ASP A 147 -10.16 7.14 -16.51
CA ASP A 147 -9.84 8.28 -17.36
C ASP A 147 -8.80 9.17 -16.67
N GLY A 148 -7.57 9.10 -17.17
CA GLY A 148 -6.37 9.66 -16.57
C GLY A 148 -6.26 11.19 -16.63
N SER A 149 -7.38 11.91 -16.51
CA SER A 149 -7.39 13.37 -16.39
C SER A 149 -7.24 13.76 -14.92
N TRP A 150 -6.13 14.42 -14.59
CA TRP A 150 -5.98 15.12 -13.32
C TRP A 150 -6.75 16.43 -13.40
N GLU A 151 -8.06 16.37 -13.23
CA GLU A 151 -8.83 17.59 -13.00
C GLU A 151 -8.68 17.96 -11.52
N SER A 152 -7.99 19.06 -11.29
CA SER A 152 -7.92 19.74 -10.00
C SER A 152 -9.29 20.33 -9.70
N GLU A 153 -10.25 19.50 -9.32
CA GLU A 153 -11.51 20.01 -8.77
C GLU A 153 -11.28 20.32 -7.29
N ALA A 154 -11.21 21.61 -6.99
CA ALA A 154 -11.35 22.12 -5.63
C ALA A 154 -12.59 21.49 -4.96
N PRO A 155 -12.57 21.25 -3.63
CA PRO A 155 -13.68 20.64 -2.95
C PRO A 155 -14.93 21.48 -3.21
N THR A 156 -15.91 20.90 -3.90
CA THR A 156 -17.20 21.56 -4.10
C THR A 156 -17.80 21.67 -2.71
N LEU A 157 -17.76 22.90 -2.18
CA LEU A 157 -18.52 23.29 -0.99
C LEU A 157 -19.95 22.79 -1.20
N ILE A 158 -20.45 22.04 -0.24
CA ILE A 158 -21.85 21.63 -0.18
C ILE A 158 -22.66 22.92 -0.18
N ASP A 159 -23.26 23.25 -1.32
CA ASP A 159 -24.18 24.37 -1.45
C ASP A 159 -25.49 23.96 -0.77
N PHE A 160 -25.66 24.40 0.48
CA PHE A 160 -26.96 24.43 1.12
C PHE A 160 -27.77 25.61 0.57
N SER A 161 -28.10 25.59 -0.72
CA SER A 161 -29.14 26.48 -1.26
C SER A 161 -30.49 25.77 -1.19
N GLU A 162 -31.20 26.02 -0.08
CA GLU A 162 -32.66 25.89 -0.03
C GLU A 162 -33.27 26.83 -1.10
N GLY A 163 -33.46 26.31 -2.31
CA GLY A 163 -34.22 26.95 -3.37
C GLY A 163 -35.69 26.56 -3.28
N ALA A 164 -36.52 27.49 -2.84
CA ALA A 164 -37.96 27.34 -2.69
C ALA A 164 -38.66 26.95 -4.01
N THR A 165 -39.21 25.74 -4.07
CA THR A 165 -40.44 25.44 -4.83
C THR A 165 -41.41 24.71 -3.91
N ALA A 166 -42.46 25.42 -3.51
CA ALA A 166 -43.57 24.85 -2.76
C ALA A 166 -44.31 23.82 -3.63
N GLU A 167 -44.07 22.54 -3.40
CA GLU A 167 -45.02 21.49 -3.79
C GLU A 167 -45.91 21.13 -2.60
N ALA A 168 -47.20 21.07 -2.91
CA ALA A 168 -48.33 20.90 -2.01
C ALA A 168 -48.31 19.55 -1.24
N PRO A 169 -49.04 19.42 -0.12
CA PRO A 169 -49.01 18.22 0.70
C PRO A 169 -49.57 17.01 -0.06
N PRO A 170 -49.05 15.79 0.15
CA PRO A 170 -49.62 14.61 -0.47
C PRO A 170 -50.98 14.31 0.16
N CYS A 171 -52.04 14.59 -0.58
CA CYS A 171 -53.40 14.19 -0.28
C CYS A 171 -53.55 12.66 -0.35
N GLN A 172 -54.28 12.10 0.61
CA GLN A 172 -54.79 10.73 0.64
C GLN A 172 -55.74 10.41 -0.52
N GLY A 173 -55.65 9.17 -1.02
CA GLY A 173 -56.69 8.39 -1.76
C GLY A 173 -56.82 8.72 -3.25
N ASP A 174 -56.95 7.79 -4.20
CA ASP A 174 -57.22 6.35 -4.26
C ASP A 174 -56.71 5.87 -5.65
N ASP A 175 -55.90 4.82 -5.77
CA ASP A 175 -56.21 3.39 -5.97
C ASP A 175 -56.50 2.94 -7.43
N LEU A 176 -56.03 1.71 -7.71
CA LEU A 176 -56.47 0.72 -8.71
C LEU A 176 -55.75 0.56 -10.08
N LEU A 177 -54.96 -0.53 -10.12
CA LEU A 177 -54.90 -1.59 -11.16
C LEU A 177 -53.79 -1.53 -12.23
N THR A 178 -52.61 -2.10 -11.92
CA THR A 178 -52.08 -3.32 -12.58
C THR A 178 -50.76 -3.79 -11.94
N GLY A 179 -50.84 -4.87 -11.16
CA GLY A 179 -49.85 -5.95 -11.10
C GLY A 179 -48.45 -5.69 -10.53
N SER A 180 -48.23 -6.20 -9.31
CA SER A 180 -46.94 -6.65 -8.71
C SER A 180 -46.09 -5.66 -7.88
N SER A 181 -46.61 -5.25 -6.72
CA SER A 181 -45.78 -4.84 -5.56
C SER A 181 -46.45 -5.05 -4.17
N SER A 182 -47.46 -5.91 -4.06
CA SER A 182 -48.19 -6.14 -2.79
C SER A 182 -47.53 -7.16 -1.84
N SER A 183 -46.73 -8.10 -2.34
CA SER A 183 -46.19 -9.21 -1.52
C SER A 183 -45.16 -8.77 -0.46
N GLY A 184 -44.31 -7.77 -0.79
CA GLY A 184 -43.30 -7.26 0.13
C GLY A 184 -43.89 -6.48 1.31
N SER A 185 -44.94 -5.69 1.06
CA SER A 185 -45.63 -4.90 2.09
C SER A 185 -46.37 -5.79 3.09
N GLU A 186 -47.10 -6.80 2.59
CA GLU A 186 -47.82 -7.73 3.46
C GLU A 186 -46.90 -8.62 4.30
N ALA A 187 -45.77 -9.07 3.73
CA ALA A 187 -44.80 -9.89 4.46
C ALA A 187 -44.11 -9.09 5.59
N ALA A 188 -43.74 -7.84 5.32
CA ALA A 188 -43.18 -6.94 6.33
C ALA A 188 -44.19 -6.65 7.45
N GLN A 189 -45.47 -6.46 7.10
CA GLN A 189 -46.53 -6.19 8.07
C GLN A 189 -46.83 -7.42 8.95
N LYS A 190 -46.87 -8.62 8.38
CA LYS A 190 -46.99 -9.88 9.14
C LYS A 190 -45.79 -10.10 10.07
N ALA A 191 -44.59 -9.81 9.61
CA ALA A 191 -43.38 -9.89 10.43
C ALA A 191 -43.43 -8.92 11.62
N LEU A 192 -43.91 -7.69 11.41
CA LEU A 192 -44.06 -6.69 12.48
C LEU A 192 -45.15 -7.09 13.50
N GLN A 193 -46.26 -7.68 13.05
CA GLN A 193 -47.29 -8.20 13.93
C GLN A 193 -46.76 -9.34 14.80
N SER A 194 -46.05 -10.31 14.19
CA SER A 194 -45.41 -11.41 14.93
C SER A 194 -44.39 -10.90 15.96
N TYR A 195 -43.54 -9.95 15.56
CA TYR A 195 -42.61 -9.28 16.46
C TYR A 195 -43.31 -8.62 17.65
N THR A 196 -44.42 -7.91 17.40
CA THR A 196 -45.22 -7.26 18.44
C THR A 196 -45.85 -8.27 19.39
N GLN A 197 -46.39 -9.38 18.89
CA GLN A 197 -46.94 -10.45 19.73
C GLN A 197 -45.88 -11.06 20.64
N LEU A 198 -44.67 -11.32 20.13
CA LEU A 198 -43.56 -11.85 20.94
C LEU A 198 -43.12 -10.86 22.03
N LEU A 199 -43.15 -9.55 21.74
CA LEU A 199 -42.86 -8.51 22.73
C LEU A 199 -43.95 -8.39 23.80
N LEU A 200 -45.23 -8.44 23.41
CA LEU A 200 -46.36 -8.44 24.35
C LEU A 200 -46.31 -9.65 25.29
N ALA A 201 -45.83 -10.80 24.80
CA ALA A 201 -45.58 -11.99 25.62
C ALA A 201 -44.31 -11.90 26.49
N GLY A 202 -43.54 -10.81 26.43
CA GLY A 202 -42.29 -10.63 27.17
C GLY A 202 -41.09 -11.42 26.65
N ARG A 203 -41.21 -12.11 25.50
CA ARG A 203 -40.19 -13.00 24.92
C ARG A 203 -39.19 -12.23 24.05
N LYS A 204 -38.42 -11.34 24.69
CA LYS A 204 -37.50 -10.40 24.01
C LYS A 204 -36.45 -11.08 23.10
N LYS A 205 -35.91 -12.24 23.50
CA LYS A 205 -34.91 -12.99 22.71
C LYS A 205 -35.47 -13.52 21.40
N GLU A 206 -36.67 -14.07 21.44
CA GLU A 206 -37.33 -14.62 20.25
C GLU A 206 -37.86 -13.52 19.33
N ALA A 207 -38.36 -12.42 19.91
CA ALA A 207 -38.70 -11.23 19.13
C ALA A 207 -37.47 -10.73 18.34
N LEU A 208 -36.29 -10.71 18.96
CA LEU A 208 -35.04 -10.34 18.29
C LEU A 208 -34.69 -11.30 17.14
N GLU A 209 -34.76 -12.62 17.37
CA GLU A 209 -34.47 -13.62 16.33
C GLU A 209 -35.45 -13.58 15.17
N ALA A 210 -36.74 -13.38 15.46
CA ALA A 210 -37.78 -13.19 14.45
C ALA A 210 -37.53 -11.94 13.60
N ALA A 211 -37.21 -10.80 14.24
CA ALA A 211 -36.91 -9.55 13.55
C ALA A 211 -35.65 -9.64 12.67
N MET A 212 -34.60 -10.33 13.13
CA MET A 212 -33.40 -10.57 12.32
C MET A 212 -33.70 -11.46 11.11
N SER A 213 -34.51 -12.50 11.31
CA SER A 213 -34.84 -13.47 10.24
C SER A 213 -35.78 -12.88 9.19
N SER A 214 -36.61 -11.91 9.56
CA SER A 214 -37.54 -11.22 8.66
C SER A 214 -36.97 -9.91 8.06
N GLY A 215 -35.71 -9.57 8.32
CA GLY A 215 -35.06 -8.35 7.80
C GLY A 215 -35.51 -7.03 8.46
N LEU A 216 -36.19 -7.08 9.62
CA LEU A 216 -36.62 -5.89 10.38
C LEU A 216 -35.45 -5.32 11.20
N TRP A 217 -34.34 -5.00 10.54
CA TRP A 217 -33.08 -4.64 11.18
C TRP A 217 -33.16 -3.40 12.07
N GLY A 218 -33.94 -2.38 11.71
CA GLY A 218 -34.14 -1.21 12.56
C GLY A 218 -34.72 -1.58 13.93
N HIS A 219 -35.75 -2.44 13.95
CA HIS A 219 -36.36 -2.94 15.19
C HIS A 219 -35.41 -3.87 15.94
N ALA A 220 -34.74 -4.79 15.24
CA ALA A 220 -33.79 -5.73 15.82
C ALA A 220 -32.59 -5.02 16.48
N LEU A 221 -31.96 -4.07 15.79
CA LEU A 221 -30.81 -3.31 16.29
C LEU A 221 -31.21 -2.42 17.48
N PHE A 222 -32.37 -1.76 17.41
CA PHE A 222 -32.89 -0.98 18.53
C PHE A 222 -33.13 -1.86 19.77
N LEU A 223 -33.88 -2.96 19.61
CA LEU A 223 -34.15 -3.89 20.71
C LEU A 223 -32.85 -4.46 21.30
N ALA A 224 -31.93 -4.93 20.43
CA ALA A 224 -30.64 -5.47 20.85
C ALA A 224 -29.81 -4.46 21.66
N SER A 225 -29.87 -3.16 21.32
CA SER A 225 -29.13 -2.11 22.04
C SER A 225 -29.60 -1.88 23.48
N LYS A 226 -30.84 -2.29 23.80
CA LYS A 226 -31.51 -2.12 25.10
C LYS A 226 -31.61 -3.42 25.91
N MET A 227 -31.07 -4.53 25.42
CA MET A 227 -31.06 -5.80 26.15
C MET A 227 -29.90 -5.90 27.14
N ASP A 228 -30.14 -6.57 28.28
CA ASP A 228 -29.19 -6.66 29.40
C ASP A 228 -27.89 -7.42 29.05
N ASN A 229 -27.93 -8.35 28.10
CA ASN A 229 -26.75 -9.05 27.56
C ASN A 229 -26.15 -8.32 26.34
N ARG A 230 -25.99 -7.00 26.50
CA ARG A 230 -25.72 -6.01 25.45
C ARG A 230 -24.59 -6.43 24.51
N SER A 231 -23.47 -6.91 25.05
CA SER A 231 -22.30 -7.21 24.22
C SER A 231 -22.51 -8.39 23.28
N TYR A 232 -23.14 -9.50 23.71
CA TYR A 232 -23.31 -10.65 22.83
C TYR A 232 -24.47 -10.46 21.84
N THR A 233 -25.59 -9.91 22.29
CA THR A 233 -26.79 -9.76 21.44
C THR A 233 -26.66 -8.62 20.45
N THR A 234 -26.07 -7.47 20.83
CA THR A 234 -25.83 -6.36 19.89
C THR A 234 -24.76 -6.71 18.88
N VAL A 235 -23.67 -7.34 19.30
CA VAL A 235 -22.58 -7.73 18.39
C VAL A 235 -23.00 -8.88 17.47
N GLY A 236 -23.80 -9.83 17.97
CA GLY A 236 -24.36 -10.91 17.18
C GLY A 236 -25.37 -10.41 16.13
N SER A 237 -26.30 -9.52 16.51
CA SER A 237 -27.26 -8.95 15.56
C SER A 237 -26.58 -8.06 14.52
N PHE A 238 -25.62 -7.23 14.93
CA PHE A 238 -24.83 -6.41 14.02
C PHE A 238 -23.95 -7.27 13.10
N GLY A 239 -23.34 -8.34 13.61
CA GLY A 239 -22.59 -9.30 12.80
C GLY A 239 -23.44 -9.99 11.73
N ARG A 240 -24.68 -10.35 12.07
CA ARG A 240 -25.63 -10.93 11.10
C ARG A 240 -26.13 -9.90 10.08
N PHE A 241 -26.34 -8.65 10.50
CA PHE A 241 -26.71 -7.54 9.62
C PHE A 241 -25.61 -7.27 8.59
N THR A 242 -24.38 -7.05 9.06
CA THR A 242 -23.22 -6.80 8.20
C THR A 242 -22.87 -8.00 7.31
N GLY A 243 -23.18 -9.22 7.73
CA GLY A 243 -23.04 -10.43 6.92
C GLY A 243 -24.05 -10.55 5.76
N GLN A 244 -25.06 -9.67 5.68
CA GLN A 244 -25.94 -9.58 4.51
C GLN A 244 -25.30 -8.77 3.36
N LEU A 245 -24.27 -7.97 3.67
CA LEU A 245 -23.53 -7.23 2.66
C LEU A 245 -22.61 -8.17 1.87
N THR A 246 -22.21 -7.74 0.69
CA THR A 246 -21.23 -8.50 -0.08
C THR A 246 -19.88 -8.51 0.64
N VAL A 247 -19.16 -9.65 0.59
CA VAL A 247 -17.92 -9.87 1.35
C VAL A 247 -16.80 -8.87 1.00
N ASN A 248 -16.91 -8.22 -0.15
CA ASN A 248 -15.96 -7.25 -0.69
C ASN A 248 -16.51 -5.82 -0.63
N ASP A 249 -17.59 -5.58 0.12
CA ASP A 249 -18.17 -4.24 0.27
C ASP A 249 -17.32 -3.38 1.23
N PRO A 250 -16.86 -2.19 0.82
CA PRO A 250 -16.20 -1.26 1.74
C PRO A 250 -17.05 -0.89 2.96
N LEU A 251 -18.38 -0.95 2.86
CA LEU A 251 -19.28 -0.76 4.02
C LEU A 251 -19.09 -1.83 5.09
N GLN A 252 -18.87 -3.08 4.69
CA GLN A 252 -18.59 -4.15 5.65
C GLN A 252 -17.27 -3.89 6.38
N THR A 253 -16.28 -3.33 5.67
CA THR A 253 -15.00 -2.93 6.27
C THR A 253 -15.18 -1.83 7.29
N LEU A 254 -15.95 -0.79 6.95
CA LEU A 254 -16.28 0.30 7.87
C LEU A 254 -16.95 -0.23 9.13
N PHE A 255 -18.00 -1.04 8.97
CA PHE A 255 -18.77 -1.55 10.09
C PHE A 255 -17.96 -2.44 11.04
N GLN A 256 -17.07 -3.28 10.50
CA GLN A 256 -16.16 -4.08 11.31
C GLN A 256 -15.18 -3.20 12.09
N LEU A 257 -14.65 -2.15 11.43
CA LEU A 257 -13.72 -1.21 12.04
C LEU A 257 -14.38 -0.39 13.15
N LEU A 258 -15.57 0.16 12.91
CA LEU A 258 -16.38 0.88 13.90
C LEU A 258 -16.78 0.00 15.09
N SER A 259 -16.81 -1.32 14.90
CA SER A 259 -17.03 -2.30 15.98
C SER A 259 -15.76 -2.62 16.78
N GLY A 260 -14.63 -1.95 16.51
CA GLY A 260 -13.35 -2.21 17.15
C GLY A 260 -12.69 -3.52 16.73
N ARG A 261 -13.06 -4.06 15.56
CA ARG A 261 -12.50 -5.31 15.03
C ARG A 261 -11.62 -5.02 13.83
N VAL A 262 -10.57 -5.83 13.65
CA VAL A 262 -9.80 -5.84 12.40
C VAL A 262 -10.72 -6.35 11.29
N PRO A 263 -10.96 -5.59 10.21
CA PRO A 263 -11.83 -6.02 9.13
C PRO A 263 -11.29 -7.26 8.41
N THR A 264 -12.18 -8.12 7.93
CA THR A 264 -11.82 -9.30 7.12
C THR A 264 -11.05 -8.90 5.86
N ALA A 265 -11.32 -7.69 5.35
CA ALA A 265 -10.58 -7.05 4.28
C ALA A 265 -9.07 -7.06 4.49
N ALA A 266 -8.61 -6.76 5.71
CA ALA A 266 -7.19 -6.66 6.02
C ALA A 266 -6.45 -7.99 5.87
N THR A 267 -7.14 -9.13 5.93
CA THR A 267 -6.53 -10.48 5.80
C THR A 267 -6.78 -11.13 4.44
N CYS A 268 -7.71 -10.58 3.65
CA CYS A 268 -8.23 -11.24 2.44
C CYS A 268 -7.98 -10.43 1.15
N CYS A 269 -7.58 -9.16 1.22
CA CYS A 269 -7.41 -8.25 0.08
C CYS A 269 -6.29 -8.61 -0.93
N GLY A 270 -6.56 -8.45 -2.23
CA GLY A 270 -5.59 -8.69 -3.31
C GLY A 270 -5.59 -10.14 -3.87
N ASN A 271 -6.72 -10.83 -3.81
CA ASN A 271 -6.94 -12.14 -4.46
C ASN A 271 -8.05 -11.92 -5.49
N ASP A 272 -8.03 -12.64 -6.61
CA ASP A 272 -9.02 -12.55 -7.68
C ASP A 272 -10.47 -12.64 -7.18
N LYS A 273 -10.68 -13.35 -6.06
CA LYS A 273 -11.99 -13.51 -5.40
C LYS A 273 -12.44 -12.32 -4.55
N TRP A 274 -11.49 -11.57 -4.00
CA TRP A 274 -11.77 -10.51 -3.02
C TRP A 274 -11.72 -9.10 -3.65
N GLY A 275 -10.99 -8.95 -4.75
CA GLY A 275 -10.97 -7.69 -5.50
C GLY A 275 -9.96 -6.67 -4.97
N ASP A 276 -10.22 -5.41 -5.30
CA ASP A 276 -9.33 -4.28 -5.10
C ASP A 276 -9.20 -3.86 -3.63
N TRP A 277 -7.98 -3.62 -3.15
CA TRP A 277 -7.69 -3.22 -1.77
C TRP A 277 -7.93 -1.72 -1.53
N ARG A 278 -7.87 -0.90 -2.58
CA ARG A 278 -7.88 0.58 -2.48
C ARG A 278 -9.14 1.14 -1.80
N PRO A 279 -10.38 0.71 -2.15
CA PRO A 279 -11.58 1.23 -1.49
C PRO A 279 -11.64 0.90 0.01
N HIS A 280 -11.06 -0.23 0.42
CA HIS A 280 -11.05 -0.66 1.80
C HIS A 280 -10.05 0.13 2.62
N LEU A 281 -8.84 0.36 2.08
CA LEU A 281 -7.90 1.27 2.72
C LEU A 281 -8.47 2.69 2.79
N ALA A 282 -9.13 3.17 1.73
CA ALA A 282 -9.75 4.49 1.71
C ALA A 282 -10.76 4.66 2.86
N VAL A 283 -11.67 3.70 3.05
CA VAL A 283 -12.62 3.70 4.17
C VAL A 283 -11.91 3.67 5.53
N MET A 284 -10.87 2.84 5.67
CA MET A 284 -10.11 2.74 6.92
C MET A 284 -9.33 4.01 7.26
N LEU A 285 -8.99 4.84 6.27
CA LEU A 285 -8.29 6.10 6.48
C LEU A 285 -9.24 7.28 6.70
N SER A 286 -10.33 7.36 5.93
CA SER A 286 -11.27 8.50 6.00
C SER A 286 -12.21 8.46 7.20
N ASN A 287 -12.39 7.30 7.82
CA ASN A 287 -13.27 7.14 8.98
C ASN A 287 -12.43 6.92 10.24
N GLU A 288 -12.27 8.00 11.01
CA GLU A 288 -11.65 7.92 12.33
C GLU A 288 -12.46 7.00 13.24
N THR A 289 -11.76 6.13 13.96
CA THR A 289 -12.36 5.27 14.98
C THR A 289 -11.94 5.72 16.36
N GLY A 290 -12.74 5.34 17.37
CA GLY A 290 -12.37 5.60 18.77
C GLY A 290 -11.11 4.87 19.24
N ASP A 291 -10.58 3.94 18.44
CA ASP A 291 -9.37 3.16 18.73
C ASP A 291 -8.40 3.22 17.54
N ALA A 292 -7.54 4.24 17.54
CA ALA A 292 -6.51 4.43 16.53
C ALA A 292 -5.53 3.23 16.43
N ALA A 293 -5.33 2.47 17.50
CA ALA A 293 -4.43 1.31 17.49
C ALA A 293 -5.04 0.14 16.71
N VAL A 294 -6.36 -0.07 16.80
CA VAL A 294 -7.07 -1.07 15.98
C VAL A 294 -7.02 -0.68 14.51
N GLN A 295 -7.25 0.60 14.19
CA GLN A 295 -7.16 1.11 12.82
C GLN A 295 -5.75 0.93 12.24
N GLN A 296 -4.72 1.36 12.97
CA GLN A 296 -3.33 1.18 12.55
C GLN A 296 -2.99 -0.30 12.37
N LYS A 297 -3.35 -1.15 13.32
CA LYS A 297 -3.12 -2.61 13.24
C LYS A 297 -3.80 -3.22 12.02
N ALA A 298 -5.02 -2.79 11.70
CA ALA A 298 -5.75 -3.29 10.56
C ALA A 298 -5.08 -2.88 9.23
N ILE A 299 -4.59 -1.64 9.12
CA ILE A 299 -3.85 -1.18 7.93
C ILE A 299 -2.52 -1.93 7.79
N VAL A 300 -1.79 -2.15 8.88
CA VAL A 300 -0.55 -2.95 8.85
C VAL A 300 -0.82 -4.39 8.44
N THR A 301 -1.90 -5.00 8.95
CA THR A 301 -2.31 -6.36 8.58
C THR A 301 -2.67 -6.44 7.08
N MET A 302 -3.32 -5.41 6.54
CA MET A 302 -3.58 -5.27 5.10
C MET A 302 -2.27 -5.24 4.30
N GLY A 303 -1.29 -4.44 4.76
CA GLY A 303 0.04 -4.39 4.15
C GLY A 303 0.77 -5.74 4.19
N ASP A 304 0.76 -6.44 5.33
CA ASP A 304 1.38 -7.75 5.51
C ASP A 304 0.74 -8.77 4.52
N THR A 305 -0.58 -8.72 4.35
CA THR A 305 -1.33 -9.56 3.41
C THR A 305 -0.96 -9.27 1.96
N LEU A 306 -0.91 -7.99 1.56
CA LEU A 306 -0.54 -7.58 0.19
C LEU A 306 0.92 -7.96 -0.12
N ALA A 307 1.83 -7.79 0.84
CA ALA A 307 3.23 -8.19 0.70
C ALA A 307 3.37 -9.69 0.48
N SER A 308 2.60 -10.52 1.22
CA SER A 308 2.60 -11.98 1.05
C SER A 308 2.13 -12.45 -0.34
N ARG A 309 1.44 -11.57 -1.07
CA ARG A 309 0.92 -11.81 -2.43
C ARG A 309 1.81 -11.22 -3.53
N GLY A 310 2.97 -10.67 -3.17
CA GLY A 310 3.88 -10.03 -4.12
C GLY A 310 3.46 -8.61 -4.55
N LEU A 311 2.41 -8.05 -3.95
CA LEU A 311 1.96 -6.67 -4.21
C LEU A 311 2.75 -5.68 -3.35
N LEU A 312 4.05 -5.57 -3.64
CA LEU A 312 5.01 -4.80 -2.85
C LEU A 312 4.64 -3.32 -2.71
N HIS A 313 4.30 -2.66 -3.82
CA HIS A 313 3.98 -1.23 -3.82
C HIS A 313 2.70 -0.94 -3.03
N ALA A 314 1.68 -1.79 -3.16
CA ALA A 314 0.45 -1.70 -2.39
C ALA A 314 0.69 -1.88 -0.88
N ALA A 315 1.56 -2.83 -0.51
CA ALA A 315 1.96 -3.02 0.89
C ALA A 315 2.68 -1.78 1.45
N HIS A 316 3.60 -1.19 0.68
CA HIS A 316 4.30 0.03 1.08
C HIS A 316 3.36 1.23 1.23
N VAL A 317 2.32 1.35 0.39
CA VAL A 317 1.27 2.36 0.60
C VAL A 317 0.59 2.15 1.95
N CYS A 318 0.21 0.92 2.30
CA CYS A 318 -0.39 0.62 3.60
C CYS A 318 0.56 0.95 4.78
N TYR A 319 1.84 0.59 4.68
CA TYR A 319 2.80 0.87 5.75
C TYR A 319 3.07 2.36 5.93
N LEU A 320 3.15 3.14 4.84
CA LEU A 320 3.30 4.59 4.91
C LEU A 320 2.08 5.26 5.55
N THR A 321 0.86 4.86 5.16
CA THR A 321 -0.36 5.44 5.71
C THR A 321 -0.63 5.01 7.15
N ALA A 322 -0.09 3.87 7.58
CA ALA A 322 -0.09 3.43 8.98
C ALA A 322 1.05 4.03 9.83
N GLY A 323 1.92 4.86 9.27
CA GLY A 323 3.04 5.47 10.00
C GLY A 323 4.09 4.45 10.49
N VAL A 324 4.30 3.36 9.76
CA VAL A 324 5.33 2.37 10.09
C VAL A 324 6.72 2.98 9.85
N PRO A 325 7.64 2.93 10.83
CA PRO A 325 8.97 3.50 10.67
C PRO A 325 9.84 2.71 9.68
N PHE A 326 10.86 3.37 9.15
CA PHE A 326 11.90 2.72 8.36
C PHE A 326 12.91 2.03 9.29
N GLY A 327 13.15 0.75 9.04
CA GLY A 327 14.09 -0.07 9.78
C GLY A 327 15.39 -0.36 9.03
N PRO A 328 16.39 -0.94 9.71
CA PRO A 328 17.66 -1.31 9.11
C PRO A 328 17.55 -2.57 8.22
N PHE A 329 18.29 -2.59 7.12
CA PHE A 329 18.32 -3.74 6.18
C PHE A 329 18.74 -5.07 6.83
N THR A 330 19.54 -5.03 7.89
CA THR A 330 20.03 -6.24 8.58
C THR A 330 18.93 -7.00 9.30
N GLN A 331 17.78 -6.37 9.56
CA GLN A 331 16.67 -6.97 10.30
C GLN A 331 15.57 -7.46 9.35
N LYS A 332 15.47 -8.78 9.17
CA LYS A 332 14.44 -9.42 8.32
C LYS A 332 12.99 -9.23 8.80
N ALA A 333 12.81 -8.81 10.05
CA ALA A 333 11.49 -8.59 10.64
C ALA A 333 10.88 -7.26 10.19
N GLU A 334 11.69 -6.34 9.64
CA GLU A 334 11.23 -5.03 9.24
C GLU A 334 10.20 -5.08 8.11
N ARG A 335 9.33 -4.08 8.06
CA ARG A 335 8.29 -3.96 7.02
C ARG A 335 8.69 -2.97 5.94
N LEU A 336 9.42 -1.93 6.33
CA LEU A 336 9.93 -0.89 5.46
C LEU A 336 11.43 -0.70 5.71
N VAL A 337 12.23 -0.80 4.65
CA VAL A 337 13.67 -0.47 4.68
C VAL A 337 13.93 0.56 3.58
N LEU A 338 13.57 0.21 2.34
CA LEU A 338 13.65 1.09 1.18
C LEU A 338 12.31 1.07 0.44
N LEU A 339 11.77 2.25 0.13
CA LEU A 339 10.53 2.36 -0.62
C LEU A 339 10.65 1.75 -2.01
N GLY A 340 9.67 0.92 -2.36
CA GLY A 340 9.60 0.25 -3.66
C GLY A 340 10.55 -0.95 -3.82
N SER A 341 11.29 -1.35 -2.79
CA SER A 341 12.19 -2.50 -2.85
C SER A 341 11.84 -3.60 -1.84
N SER A 342 11.93 -4.86 -2.26
CA SER A 342 11.84 -5.99 -1.34
C SER A 342 13.17 -6.19 -0.63
N HIS A 343 13.14 -6.35 0.68
CA HIS A 343 14.30 -6.74 1.49
C HIS A 343 14.12 -8.15 2.10
N ARG A 344 13.02 -8.82 1.76
CA ARG A 344 12.62 -10.13 2.27
C ARG A 344 12.96 -11.24 1.30
#